data_AF-A0A7X6YUC7-F1
#
_entry.id   AF-A0A7X6YUC7-F1
#
_cell.length_a   1.000
_cell.length_b   1.000
_cell.length_c   1.000
_cell.angle_alpha   90.00
_cell.angle_beta   90.00
_cell.angle_gamma   90.00
#
_symmetry.space_group_name_H-M   'P 1'
#
loop_
_entity.id
_entity.type
_entity.pdbx_description
1 polymer ?
#
loop_
_entity_poly.entity_id
_entity_poly.type
_entity_poly.pdbx_seq_one_letter_code
_entity_poly.pdbx_strand_id
1 'polypeptide(L)'
;VAQNDSPTYNDLVTSKTLISDYKEIATSRKVLNKVIKDLQLDMSYKQLKNNISVSQVGDSNIIAITATTNDPHLSKIIAEKVADEFMKEVKIHVKIDTLTMIDNAILNETPVSPNIKLNVIIGFVVGLMLSVGYVLLREFLDSTFKSEEDVTKYLNLPVLGSIPVFEKDKYYRV
;
A
#
# COMPACT_ATOMS: atom_id res chain seq x y z
N VAL A 1 -12.48 -21.63 43.35
CA VAL A 1 -11.91 -22.30 42.16
C VAL A 1 -12.06 -21.31 41.02
N ALA A 2 -10.98 -20.65 40.60
CA ALA A 2 -11.04 -19.66 39.52
C ALA A 2 -11.05 -20.41 38.18
N GLN A 3 -12.16 -20.30 37.45
CA GLN A 3 -12.32 -20.90 36.13
C GLN A 3 -11.60 -19.99 35.13
N ASN A 4 -10.56 -20.53 34.52
CA ASN A 4 -9.73 -19.87 33.52
C ASN A 4 -10.50 -19.92 32.19
N ASP A 5 -11.35 -18.93 31.94
CA ASP A 5 -12.08 -18.77 30.68
C ASP A 5 -11.11 -18.34 29.57
N SER A 6 -10.36 -19.32 29.07
CA SER A 6 -9.63 -19.16 27.81
C SER A 6 -10.66 -19.09 26.69
N PRO A 7 -10.62 -18.11 25.78
CA PRO A 7 -11.61 -17.97 24.72
C PRO A 7 -11.67 -19.26 23.91
N THR A 8 -12.83 -19.90 23.91
CA THR A 8 -13.04 -21.18 23.24
C THR A 8 -12.87 -20.97 21.73
N TYR A 9 -12.20 -21.88 21.03
CA TYR A 9 -12.02 -21.82 19.57
C TYR A 9 -13.34 -21.54 18.82
N ASN A 10 -14.45 -22.05 19.33
CA ASN A 10 -15.79 -21.83 18.81
C ASN A 10 -16.26 -20.36 18.92
N ASP A 11 -15.85 -19.61 19.95
CA ASP A 11 -16.22 -18.19 20.14
C ASP A 11 -15.47 -17.28 19.15
N LEU A 12 -14.21 -17.63 18.86
CA LEU A 12 -13.41 -16.96 17.82
C LEU A 12 -13.97 -17.23 16.42
N VAL A 13 -14.53 -18.42 16.17
CA VAL A 13 -15.14 -18.75 14.88
C VAL A 13 -16.51 -18.06 14.73
N THR A 14 -17.33 -18.03 15.78
CA THR A 14 -18.64 -17.37 15.76
C THR A 14 -18.51 -15.85 15.59
N SER A 15 -17.59 -15.20 16.30
CA SER A 15 -17.34 -13.75 16.15
C SER A 15 -16.84 -13.39 14.74
N LYS A 16 -15.88 -14.15 14.19
CA LYS A 16 -15.39 -13.97 12.81
C LYS A 16 -16.49 -14.13 11.76
N THR A 17 -17.41 -15.07 11.96
CA THR A 17 -18.52 -15.33 11.02
C THR A 17 -19.51 -14.16 11.00
N LEU A 18 -19.87 -13.61 12.16
CA LEU A 18 -20.80 -12.47 12.26
C LEU A 18 -20.26 -11.22 11.56
N ILE A 19 -18.96 -10.93 11.72
CA ILE A 19 -18.32 -9.76 11.06
C ILE A 19 -18.33 -9.92 9.55
N SER A 20 -18.10 -11.14 9.05
CA SER A 20 -18.14 -11.43 7.62
C SER A 20 -19.55 -11.18 7.05
N ASP A 21 -20.59 -11.63 7.75
CA ASP A 21 -21.98 -11.44 7.33
C ASP A 21 -22.36 -9.95 7.33
N TYR A 22 -22.00 -9.21 8.38
CA TYR A 22 -22.25 -7.78 8.44
C TYR A 22 -21.46 -6.99 7.39
N LYS A 23 -20.23 -7.40 7.08
CA LYS A 23 -19.44 -6.83 5.99
C LYS A 23 -20.09 -7.05 4.63
N GLU A 24 -20.64 -8.23 4.37
CA GLU A 24 -21.35 -8.51 3.11
C GLU A 24 -22.64 -7.69 3.00
N ILE A 25 -23.38 -7.50 4.09
CA ILE A 25 -24.59 -6.65 4.10
C ILE A 25 -24.21 -5.17 3.88
N ALA A 26 -23.24 -4.65 4.62
CA ALA A 26 -22.80 -3.25 4.54
C ALA A 26 -22.21 -2.92 3.15
N THR A 27 -21.53 -3.86 2.50
CA THR A 27 -20.99 -3.70 1.15
C THR A 27 -21.89 -4.27 0.05
N SER A 28 -23.14 -4.59 0.38
CA SER A 28 -24.10 -5.15 -0.56
C SER A 28 -24.45 -4.15 -1.67
N ARG A 29 -24.85 -4.67 -2.84
CA ARG A 29 -25.31 -3.84 -3.97
C ARG A 29 -26.47 -2.93 -3.58
N LYS A 30 -27.36 -3.39 -2.72
CA LYS A 30 -28.55 -2.64 -2.31
C LYS A 30 -28.16 -1.40 -1.51
N VAL A 31 -27.31 -1.56 -0.49
CA VAL A 31 -26.79 -0.44 0.32
C VAL A 31 -25.95 0.50 -0.53
N LEU A 32 -24.93 -0.01 -1.22
CA LEU A 32 -23.98 0.86 -1.92
C LEU A 32 -24.60 1.58 -3.13
N ASN A 33 -25.49 0.95 -3.91
CA ASN A 33 -26.19 1.66 -4.99
C ASN A 33 -27.14 2.73 -4.46
N LYS A 34 -27.77 2.49 -3.31
CA LYS A 34 -28.63 3.47 -2.66
C LYS A 34 -27.83 4.70 -2.23
N VAL A 35 -26.65 4.49 -1.65
CA VAL A 35 -25.70 5.56 -1.29
C VAL A 35 -25.25 6.34 -2.53
N ILE A 36 -24.83 5.66 -3.60
CA ILE A 36 -24.43 6.29 -4.88
C ILE A 36 -25.54 7.18 -5.42
N LYS A 37 -26.79 6.66 -5.41
CA LYS A 37 -27.95 7.39 -5.91
C LYS A 37 -28.31 8.60 -5.05
N ASP A 38 -28.32 8.43 -3.72
CA ASP A 38 -28.72 9.48 -2.78
C ASP A 38 -27.69 10.62 -2.70
N LEU A 39 -26.39 10.29 -2.83
CA LEU A 39 -25.30 11.28 -2.81
C LEU A 39 -24.88 11.75 -4.21
N GLN A 40 -25.52 11.23 -5.27
CA GLN A 40 -25.19 11.53 -6.67
C GLN A 40 -23.70 11.34 -7.00
N LEU A 41 -23.10 10.25 -6.50
CA LEU A 41 -21.68 10.01 -6.70
C LEU A 41 -21.39 9.62 -8.14
N ASP A 42 -20.36 10.25 -8.73
CA ASP A 42 -19.82 9.86 -10.04
C ASP A 42 -18.88 8.65 -9.94
N MET A 43 -19.39 7.55 -9.38
CA MET A 43 -18.64 6.31 -9.27
C MET A 43 -19.55 5.09 -9.34
N SER A 44 -19.03 4.00 -9.89
CA SER A 44 -19.72 2.71 -9.92
C SER A 44 -19.75 2.03 -8.55
N TYR A 45 -20.67 1.08 -8.38
CA TYR A 45 -20.71 0.17 -7.24
C TYR A 45 -19.34 -0.44 -6.91
N LYS A 46 -18.57 -0.86 -7.93
CA LYS A 46 -17.28 -1.52 -7.73
C LYS A 46 -16.23 -0.56 -7.17
N GLN A 47 -16.23 0.69 -7.66
CA GLN A 47 -15.36 1.74 -7.14
C GLN A 47 -15.70 2.08 -5.69
N LEU A 48 -16.98 2.27 -5.38
CA LEU A 48 -17.40 2.52 -4.01
C LEU A 48 -17.09 1.34 -3.09
N LYS A 49 -17.35 0.10 -3.52
CA LYS A 49 -17.04 -1.10 -2.73
C LYS A 49 -15.56 -1.20 -2.39
N ASN A 50 -14.66 -0.82 -3.31
CA ASN A 50 -13.22 -0.82 -3.06
C ASN A 50 -12.75 0.30 -2.11
N ASN A 51 -13.52 1.39 -2.03
CA ASN A 51 -13.23 2.53 -1.16
C ASN A 51 -13.80 2.36 0.25
N ILE A 52 -14.66 1.36 0.47
CA ILE A 52 -15.24 1.05 1.77
C ILE A 52 -14.51 -0.13 2.41
N SER A 53 -14.08 0.07 3.66
CA SER A 53 -13.57 -0.99 4.52
C SER A 53 -14.51 -1.19 5.71
N VAL A 54 -14.83 -2.44 6.00
CA VAL A 54 -15.61 -2.85 7.17
C VAL A 54 -14.74 -3.81 7.97
N SER A 55 -14.39 -3.42 9.19
CA SER A 55 -13.45 -4.14 10.05
C SER A 55 -13.88 -4.11 11.51
N GLN A 56 -13.50 -5.14 12.26
CA GLN A 56 -13.68 -5.20 13.71
C GLN A 56 -12.65 -4.32 14.43
N VAL A 57 -13.06 -3.68 15.52
CA VAL A 57 -12.16 -2.91 16.39
C VAL A 57 -11.67 -3.79 17.54
N GLY A 58 -10.42 -4.25 17.45
CA GLY A 58 -9.82 -5.17 18.44
C GLY A 58 -10.58 -6.50 18.55
N ASP A 59 -10.69 -7.03 19.77
CA ASP A 59 -11.44 -8.26 20.07
C ASP A 59 -12.91 -7.98 20.47
N SER A 60 -13.43 -6.78 20.18
CA SER A 60 -14.78 -6.35 20.57
C SER A 60 -15.80 -6.60 19.46
N ASN A 61 -17.09 -6.66 19.78
CA ASN A 61 -18.16 -6.75 18.78
C ASN A 61 -18.47 -5.40 18.09
N ILE A 62 -17.47 -4.51 17.99
CA ILE A 62 -17.59 -3.20 17.36
C ILE A 62 -17.10 -3.28 15.92
N ILE A 63 -17.92 -2.77 15.01
CA ILE A 63 -17.63 -2.73 13.57
C ILE A 63 -17.37 -1.28 13.17
N ALA A 64 -16.20 -1.04 12.60
CA ALA A 64 -15.84 0.23 12.00
C ALA A 64 -16.11 0.19 10.49
N ILE A 65 -16.85 1.18 10.00
CA ILE A 65 -17.06 1.44 8.58
C ILE A 65 -16.21 2.65 8.20
N THR A 66 -15.26 2.46 7.28
CA THR A 66 -14.34 3.50 6.82
C THR A 66 -14.51 3.71 5.33
N ALA A 67 -14.66 4.96 4.90
CA ALA A 67 -14.65 5.33 3.49
C ALA A 67 -13.38 6.11 3.16
N THR A 68 -12.64 5.69 2.13
CA THR A 68 -11.41 6.34 1.67
C THR A 68 -11.64 6.99 0.32
N THR A 69 -11.51 8.30 0.25
CA THR A 69 -11.63 9.09 -0.97
C THR A 69 -10.57 10.20 -1.00
N ASN A 70 -10.50 10.94 -2.11
CA ASN A 70 -9.56 12.06 -2.26
C ASN A 70 -9.99 13.31 -1.46
N ASP A 71 -11.24 13.36 -0.99
CA ASP A 71 -11.78 14.46 -0.20
C ASP A 71 -12.21 13.94 1.18
N PRO A 72 -11.56 14.39 2.26
CA PRO A 72 -11.93 14.00 3.63
C PRO A 72 -13.42 14.21 3.95
N HIS A 73 -14.04 15.28 3.45
CA HIS A 73 -15.46 15.56 3.69
C HIS A 73 -16.35 14.54 3.00
N LEU A 74 -16.04 14.21 1.75
CA LEU A 74 -16.76 13.19 1.00
C LEU A 74 -16.63 11.82 1.67
N SER A 75 -15.44 11.47 2.15
CA SER A 75 -15.19 10.28 2.95
C SER A 75 -16.10 10.21 4.18
N LYS A 76 -16.20 11.30 4.95
CA LYS A 76 -17.09 11.35 6.12
C LYS A 76 -18.55 11.08 5.73
N ILE A 77 -19.05 11.82 4.74
CA ILE A 77 -20.46 11.74 4.30
C ILE A 77 -20.79 10.34 3.77
N ILE A 78 -19.89 9.73 3.00
CA ILE A 78 -20.06 8.37 2.50
C ILE A 78 -20.11 7.38 3.67
N ALA A 79 -19.20 7.47 4.64
CA ALA A 79 -19.18 6.58 5.78
C ALA A 79 -20.48 6.68 6.62
N GLU A 80 -20.94 7.90 6.92
CA GLU A 80 -22.21 8.15 7.61
C GLU A 80 -23.38 7.55 6.83
N LYS A 81 -23.47 7.85 5.53
CA LYS A 81 -24.58 7.42 4.70
C LYS A 81 -24.61 5.90 4.50
N VAL A 82 -23.45 5.24 4.38
CA VAL A 82 -23.36 3.79 4.35
C VAL A 82 -23.83 3.18 5.66
N ALA A 83 -23.42 3.75 6.80
CA ALA A 83 -23.87 3.28 8.11
C ALA A 83 -25.39 3.41 8.24
N ASP A 84 -25.98 4.54 7.85
CA ASP A 84 -27.43 4.76 7.87
C ASP A 84 -28.21 3.75 7.01
N GLU A 85 -27.78 3.54 5.77
CA GLU A 85 -28.45 2.60 4.86
C GLU A 85 -28.26 1.15 5.31
N PHE A 86 -27.09 0.80 5.87
CA PHE A 86 -26.86 -0.49 6.50
C PHE A 86 -27.81 -0.74 7.67
N MET A 87 -27.94 0.21 8.59
CA MET A 87 -28.85 0.13 9.74
C MET A 87 -30.30 -0.11 9.30
N LYS A 88 -30.74 0.58 8.24
CA LYS A 88 -32.09 0.40 7.68
C LYS A 88 -32.28 -1.00 7.11
N GLU A 89 -31.32 -1.50 6.33
CA GLU A 89 -31.41 -2.83 5.72
C GLU A 89 -31.42 -3.95 6.77
N VAL A 90 -30.62 -3.82 7.84
CA VAL A 90 -30.62 -4.75 8.97
C VAL A 90 -31.97 -4.74 9.69
N LYS A 91 -32.55 -3.56 9.93
CA LYS A 91 -33.86 -3.43 10.59
C LYS A 91 -34.99 -4.07 9.79
N ILE A 92 -34.94 -3.95 8.45
CA ILE A 92 -35.98 -4.48 7.55
C ILE A 92 -35.88 -6.01 7.42
N HIS A 93 -34.68 -6.57 7.25
CA HIS A 93 -34.51 -7.98 6.86
C HIS A 93 -34.18 -8.91 8.03
N VAL A 94 -33.52 -8.42 9.07
CA VAL A 94 -32.99 -9.27 10.15
C VAL A 94 -33.82 -9.15 11.43
N LYS A 95 -34.62 -8.07 11.59
CA LYS A 95 -35.46 -7.82 12.79
C LYS A 95 -34.69 -7.94 14.11
N ILE A 96 -33.40 -7.60 14.11
CA ILE A 96 -32.58 -7.54 15.32
C ILE A 96 -32.60 -6.09 15.79
N ASP A 97 -33.17 -5.84 16.97
CA ASP A 97 -33.17 -4.51 17.62
C ASP A 97 -31.85 -4.22 18.39
N THR A 98 -30.87 -5.12 18.31
CA THR A 98 -29.64 -5.06 19.14
C THR A 98 -28.50 -4.28 18.48
N LEU A 99 -28.60 -3.93 17.19
CA LEU A 99 -27.55 -3.17 16.51
C LEU A 99 -27.76 -1.68 16.76
N THR A 100 -26.75 -1.02 17.32
CA THR A 100 -26.79 0.40 17.68
C THR A 100 -25.59 1.11 17.09
N MET A 101 -25.81 2.33 16.59
CA MET A 101 -24.73 3.20 16.16
C MET A 101 -24.04 3.75 17.41
N ILE A 102 -22.77 3.41 17.59
CA ILE A 102 -21.97 3.85 18.74
C ILE A 102 -21.48 5.28 18.50
N ASP A 103 -20.89 5.52 17.33
CA ASP A 103 -20.33 6.81 16.93
C ASP A 103 -20.70 7.17 15.49
N ASN A 104 -20.79 8.48 15.23
CA ASN A 104 -20.88 9.04 13.89
C ASN A 104 -19.50 9.06 13.22
N ALA A 105 -19.45 9.17 11.89
CA ALA A 105 -18.17 9.22 11.20
C ALA A 105 -17.43 10.53 11.52
N ILE A 106 -16.12 10.42 11.74
CA ILE A 106 -15.24 11.54 12.08
C ILE A 106 -14.40 11.90 10.85
N LEU A 107 -14.11 13.19 10.68
CA LEU A 107 -13.23 13.67 9.62
C LEU A 107 -11.79 13.25 9.91
N ASN A 108 -11.16 12.54 8.96
CA ASN A 108 -9.74 12.23 8.99
C ASN A 108 -8.99 13.12 8.01
N GLU A 109 -8.28 14.14 8.51
CA GLU A 109 -7.55 15.10 7.66
C GLU A 109 -6.18 14.58 7.19
N THR A 110 -5.66 13.53 7.82
CA THR A 110 -4.38 12.93 7.46
C THR A 110 -4.54 11.91 6.33
N PRO A 111 -3.82 12.05 5.20
CA PRO A 111 -3.87 11.07 4.11
C PRO A 111 -3.36 9.71 4.57
N VAL A 112 -4.17 8.66 4.33
CA VAL A 112 -3.80 7.28 4.64
C VAL A 112 -2.90 6.64 3.57
N SER A 113 -2.84 7.22 2.37
CA SER A 113 -2.01 6.79 1.27
C SER A 113 -1.76 7.94 0.27
N PRO A 114 -0.69 7.85 -0.55
CA PRO A 114 0.42 6.89 -0.48
C PRO A 114 1.41 7.21 0.66
N ASN A 115 2.14 6.19 1.16
CA ASN A 115 3.20 6.42 2.15
C ASN A 115 4.46 6.96 1.45
N ILE A 116 4.57 8.29 1.39
CA ILE A 116 5.65 8.98 0.69
C ILE A 116 7.03 8.52 1.19
N LYS A 117 7.20 8.35 2.51
CA LYS A 117 8.49 7.94 3.09
C LYS A 117 8.92 6.56 2.59
N LEU A 118 8.00 5.59 2.59
CA LEU A 118 8.27 4.24 2.09
C LEU A 118 8.60 4.28 0.59
N ASN A 119 7.81 5.01 -0.20
CA ASN A 119 8.02 5.11 -1.64
C ASN A 119 9.37 5.74 -2.00
N VAL A 120 9.81 6.75 -1.24
CA VAL A 120 11.13 7.37 -1.40
C VAL A 120 12.26 6.38 -1.10
N ILE A 121 12.16 5.61 -0.02
CA ILE A 121 13.16 4.59 0.32
C ILE A 121 13.25 3.52 -0.77
N ILE A 122 12.10 3.02 -1.24
CA ILE A 122 12.06 2.05 -2.34
C ILE A 122 12.70 2.64 -3.60
N GLY A 123 12.34 3.87 -3.97
CA GLY A 123 12.92 4.56 -5.12
C GLY A 123 14.43 4.73 -5.02
N PHE A 124 14.94 5.07 -3.84
CA PHE A 124 16.38 5.19 -3.58
C PHE A 124 17.11 3.86 -3.76
N VAL A 125 16.60 2.77 -3.19
CA VAL A 125 17.22 1.44 -3.30
C VAL A 125 17.22 0.96 -4.75
N VAL A 126 16.09 1.10 -5.46
CA VAL A 126 16.00 0.75 -6.89
C VAL A 126 16.96 1.59 -7.72
N GLY A 127 17.05 2.90 -7.45
CA GLY A 127 17.99 3.80 -8.12
C GLY A 127 19.45 3.37 -7.93
N LEU A 128 19.84 2.98 -6.71
CA LEU A 128 21.19 2.47 -6.44
C LEU A 128 21.47 1.17 -7.21
N MET A 129 20.53 0.22 -7.21
CA MET A 129 20.68 -1.04 -7.95
C MET A 129 20.85 -0.78 -9.45
N LEU A 130 20.06 0.12 -10.03
CA LEU A 130 20.16 0.49 -11.44
C LEU A 130 21.48 1.20 -11.74
N SER A 131 21.96 2.07 -10.85
CA SER A 131 23.25 2.76 -11.02
C SER A 131 24.41 1.77 -11.03
N VAL A 132 24.44 0.83 -10.08
CA VAL A 132 25.47 -0.22 -10.03
C VAL A 132 25.39 -1.11 -11.27
N GLY A 133 24.18 -1.55 -11.63
CA GLY A 133 23.94 -2.34 -12.83
C GLY A 133 24.40 -1.64 -14.10
N TYR A 134 24.17 -0.32 -14.21
CA TYR A 134 24.63 0.48 -15.35
C TYR A 134 26.15 0.58 -15.42
N VAL A 135 26.84 0.83 -14.30
CA VAL A 135 28.31 0.86 -14.26
C VAL A 135 28.90 -0.49 -14.66
N LEU A 136 28.36 -1.59 -14.14
CA LEU A 136 28.80 -2.94 -14.50
C LEU A 136 28.54 -3.26 -15.96
N LEU A 137 27.35 -2.92 -16.48
CA LEU A 137 27.02 -3.10 -17.89
C LEU A 137 27.97 -2.31 -18.79
N ARG A 138 28.29 -1.08 -18.41
CA ARG A 138 29.26 -0.25 -19.13
C ARG A 138 30.65 -0.89 -19.12
N GLU A 139 31.11 -1.40 -17.99
CA GLU A 139 32.42 -2.07 -17.89
C GLU A 139 32.45 -3.39 -18.67
N PHE A 140 31.36 -4.18 -18.66
CA PHE A 140 31.25 -5.41 -19.44
C PHE A 140 31.25 -5.18 -20.96
N LEU A 141 30.74 -4.03 -21.41
CA LEU A 141 30.75 -3.63 -22.82
C LEU A 141 32.05 -2.91 -23.22
N ASP A 142 32.90 -2.54 -22.26
CA ASP A 142 34.19 -1.92 -22.51
C ASP A 142 35.24 -3.01 -22.79
N SER A 143 35.68 -3.12 -24.05
CA SER A 143 36.68 -4.08 -24.51
C SER A 143 38.10 -3.50 -24.57
N THR A 144 38.36 -2.40 -23.88
CA THR A 144 39.68 -1.74 -23.87
C THR A 144 40.67 -2.47 -22.97
N PHE A 145 41.88 -2.75 -23.46
CA PHE A 145 42.99 -3.24 -22.62
C PHE A 145 43.51 -2.11 -21.74
N LYS A 146 43.31 -2.22 -20.41
CA LYS A 146 43.65 -1.16 -19.45
C LYS A 146 44.95 -1.44 -18.68
N SER A 147 45.37 -2.70 -18.59
CA SER A 147 46.60 -3.11 -17.90
C SER A 147 47.53 -3.93 -18.78
N GLU A 148 48.81 -3.96 -18.42
CA GLU A 148 49.83 -4.81 -19.07
C GLU A 148 49.46 -6.30 -18.95
N GLU A 149 48.88 -6.72 -17.82
CA GLU A 149 48.34 -8.07 -17.64
C GLU A 149 47.20 -8.40 -18.61
N ASP A 150 46.31 -7.45 -18.93
CA ASP A 150 45.23 -7.68 -19.90
C ASP A 150 45.83 -7.97 -21.29
N VAL A 151 46.85 -7.23 -21.71
CA VAL A 151 47.52 -7.43 -23.01
C VAL A 151 48.13 -8.83 -23.10
N THR A 152 48.88 -9.26 -22.09
CA THR A 152 49.48 -10.60 -22.07
C THR A 152 48.43 -11.69 -22.00
N LYS A 153 47.36 -11.51 -21.23
CA LYS A 153 46.33 -12.54 -20.99
C LYS A 153 45.40 -12.74 -22.20
N TYR A 154 45.07 -11.68 -22.93
CA TYR A 154 44.19 -11.76 -24.10
C TYR A 154 44.95 -12.01 -25.41
N LEU A 155 46.18 -11.53 -25.55
CA LEU A 155 46.98 -11.70 -26.78
C LEU A 155 48.02 -12.82 -26.67
N ASN A 156 48.27 -13.38 -25.48
CA ASN A 156 49.29 -14.41 -25.22
C ASN A 156 50.71 -13.99 -25.64
N LEU A 157 50.99 -12.68 -25.61
CA LEU A 157 52.28 -12.11 -25.99
C LEU A 157 53.00 -11.55 -24.75
N PRO A 158 54.33 -11.78 -24.63
CA PRO A 158 55.12 -11.18 -23.56
C PRO A 158 55.23 -9.66 -23.75
N VAL A 159 55.03 -8.89 -22.68
CA VAL A 159 55.23 -7.44 -22.69
C VAL A 159 56.72 -7.14 -22.81
N LEU A 160 57.10 -6.46 -23.89
CA LEU A 160 58.51 -6.14 -24.20
C LEU A 160 59.01 -4.85 -23.54
N GLY A 161 58.09 -4.02 -23.04
CA GLY A 161 58.39 -2.78 -22.34
C GLY A 161 57.16 -1.87 -22.27
N SER A 162 57.11 -1.01 -21.25
CA SER A 162 56.04 -0.02 -21.07
C SER A 162 56.57 1.39 -21.21
N ILE A 163 55.79 2.25 -21.87
CA ILE A 163 56.11 3.66 -22.03
C ILE A 163 55.27 4.43 -21.00
N PRO A 164 55.88 5.02 -19.97
CA PRO A 164 55.13 5.83 -19.01
C PRO A 164 54.58 7.06 -19.71
N VAL A 165 53.29 7.33 -19.52
CA VAL A 165 52.67 8.56 -19.99
C VAL A 165 53.09 9.68 -19.04
N PHE A 166 54.00 10.55 -19.51
CA PHE A 166 54.37 11.74 -18.75
C PHE A 166 53.30 12.81 -18.92
N GLU A 167 52.72 13.25 -17.81
CA GLU A 167 51.80 14.37 -17.80
C GLU A 167 52.57 15.65 -18.18
N LYS A 168 52.08 16.36 -19.19
CA LYS A 168 52.79 17.50 -19.79
C LYS A 168 52.73 18.68 -18.80
N ASP A 169 53.76 18.82 -17.98
CA ASP A 169 53.89 19.95 -17.06
C ASP A 169 53.78 21.28 -17.81
N LYS A 170 52.73 22.01 -17.45
CA LYS A 170 52.27 23.20 -18.15
C LYS A 170 52.99 24.45 -17.64
N TYR A 171 54.32 24.48 -17.66
CA TYR A 171 55.08 25.69 -17.33
C TYR A 171 56.38 25.82 -18.15
N TYR A 172 56.30 26.58 -19.24
CA TYR A 172 57.38 27.43 -19.70
C TYR A 172 56.75 28.73 -20.24
N ARG A 173 56.92 29.82 -19.49
CA ARG A 173 56.90 31.19 -20.01
C ARG A 173 58.29 31.75 -19.78
N VAL A 174 59.01 32.01 -20.87
CA VAL A 174 60.22 32.84 -20.89
C VAL A 174 59.78 34.28 -21.05
#